data_AF-V9DUL3-F1
#
_entry.id   AF-V9DUL3-F1
#
_cell.length_a   1.000
_cell.length_b   1.000
_cell.length_c   1.000
_cell.angle_alpha   90.00
_cell.angle_beta   90.00
_cell.angle_gamma   90.00
#
_symmetry.space_group_name_H-M   'P 1'
#
loop_
_entity.id
_entity.type
_entity.pdbx_description
1 polymer ?
#
loop_
_entity_poly.entity_id
_entity_poly.type
_entity_poly.pdbx_seq_one_letter_code
_entity_poly.pdbx_strand_id
1 'polypeptide(L)'
;MASIINGSDDWLNAESHMSFLPFFGDNCAVNRRLARLMGVPLVGCANNRLNLAVRRFLKPYEKELEQWARSKPITTRLRPKLRQDTQWGSTYTMPARYFELREYISTDDEELAEEMSSPAANSKLKTLLVQLADAPYVAMKLQCED
;
A
#
# COMPACT_ATOMS: atom_id res chain seq x y z
N MET A 1 44.83 -12.90 46.29
CA MET A 1 43.78 -12.02 46.83
C MET A 1 43.41 -11.04 45.73
N ALA A 2 42.31 -11.28 45.02
CA ALA A 2 41.85 -10.41 43.95
C ALA A 2 40.83 -9.42 44.54
N SER A 3 41.03 -8.14 44.28
CA SER A 3 40.18 -7.05 44.76
C SER A 3 38.84 -7.06 44.03
N ILE A 4 37.74 -7.04 44.78
CA ILE A 4 36.38 -6.88 44.28
C ILE A 4 36.22 -5.42 43.86
N ILE A 5 36.15 -5.17 42.55
CA ILE A 5 35.79 -3.87 42.00
C ILE A 5 34.27 -3.76 42.14
N ASN A 6 33.80 -3.01 43.15
CA ASN A 6 32.44 -2.50 43.20
C ASN A 6 32.29 -1.46 42.07
N GLY A 7 31.89 -1.90 40.89
CA GLY A 7 31.40 -1.00 39.85
C GLY A 7 30.04 -0.51 40.26
N SER A 8 29.88 0.81 40.41
CA SER A 8 28.58 1.46 40.57
C SER A 8 27.70 1.05 39.40
N ASP A 9 26.61 0.34 39.69
CA ASP A 9 25.54 0.05 38.74
C ASP A 9 24.81 1.36 38.38
N ASP A 10 25.42 2.17 37.52
CA ASP A 10 24.81 3.34 36.87
C ASP A 10 23.82 2.89 35.76
N TRP A 11 23.09 1.81 35.98
CA TRP A 11 22.04 1.31 35.09
C TRP A 11 20.69 2.05 35.24
N LEU A 12 20.60 2.98 36.19
CA LEU A 12 19.34 3.68 36.52
C LEU A 12 19.12 5.02 35.81
N ASN A 13 19.93 5.37 34.80
CA ASN A 13 19.66 6.59 34.01
C ASN A 13 19.17 6.32 32.58
N ALA A 14 18.91 5.07 32.20
CA ALA A 14 18.32 4.75 30.89
C ALA A 14 16.83 5.14 30.78
N GLU A 15 16.13 5.32 31.90
CA GLU A 15 14.72 5.73 31.92
C GLU A 15 14.49 7.17 31.46
N SER A 16 15.47 8.06 31.60
CA SER A 16 15.33 9.47 31.23
C SER A 16 15.55 9.75 29.73
N HIS A 17 16.19 8.83 29.00
CA HIS A 17 16.56 9.00 27.59
C HIS A 17 15.62 8.32 26.58
N MET A 18 14.72 7.42 27.01
CA MET A 18 13.75 6.79 26.11
C MET A 18 12.57 7.69 25.73
N SER A 19 12.37 8.80 26.45
CA SER A 19 11.21 9.69 26.28
C SER A 19 11.19 10.51 24.98
N PHE A 20 12.31 10.55 24.24
CA PHE A 20 12.46 11.40 23.05
C PHE A 20 12.48 10.67 21.70
N LEU A 21 12.67 9.35 21.68
CA LEU A 21 12.76 8.61 20.43
C LEU A 21 11.39 8.05 20.01
N PRO A 22 10.80 8.54 18.90
CA PRO A 22 9.55 7.99 18.38
C PRO A 22 9.77 6.57 17.84
N PHE A 23 8.79 5.69 18.04
CA PHE A 23 8.77 4.37 17.43
C PHE A 23 8.23 4.46 16.00
N PHE A 24 9.02 4.08 15.00
CA PHE A 24 8.60 4.03 13.61
C PHE A 24 8.07 2.65 13.27
N GLY A 25 6.84 2.60 12.75
CA GLY A 25 6.21 1.34 12.38
C GLY A 25 4.91 1.55 11.62
N ASP A 26 4.35 0.48 11.06
CA ASP A 26 2.98 0.56 10.58
C ASP A 26 2.00 0.78 11.75
N ASN A 27 0.79 1.24 11.43
CA ASN A 27 -0.24 1.42 12.43
C ASN A 27 -0.99 0.09 12.69
N CYS A 28 -0.32 -1.06 12.71
CA CYS A 28 -0.96 -2.31 13.08
C CYS A 28 -1.23 -2.36 14.60
N ALA A 29 -2.13 -3.26 15.02
CA ALA A 29 -2.50 -3.38 16.43
C ALA A 29 -1.31 -3.75 17.33
N VAL A 30 -0.39 -4.56 16.82
CA VAL A 30 0.84 -4.98 17.53
C VAL A 30 1.76 -3.78 17.74
N ASN A 31 2.05 -3.02 16.69
CA ASN A 31 2.92 -1.84 16.76
C ASN A 31 2.32 -0.73 17.63
N ARG A 32 1.00 -0.53 17.59
CA ARG A 32 0.31 0.36 18.54
C ARG A 32 0.45 -0.11 19.98
N ARG A 33 0.30 -1.41 20.24
CA ARG A 33 0.42 -1.96 21.59
C ARG A 33 1.86 -1.82 22.09
N LEU A 34 2.83 -2.10 21.24
CA LEU A 34 4.25 -1.98 21.55
C LEU A 34 4.64 -0.52 21.87
N ALA A 35 4.24 0.44 21.04
CA ALA A 35 4.47 1.87 21.31
C ALA A 35 3.87 2.31 22.65
N ARG A 36 2.64 1.87 22.97
CA ARG A 36 1.99 2.14 24.25
C ARG A 36 2.73 1.51 25.43
N LEU A 37 3.22 0.29 25.29
CA LEU A 37 4.00 -0.38 26.34
C LEU A 37 5.36 0.29 26.56
N MET A 38 5.98 0.78 25.48
CA MET A 38 7.23 1.53 25.53
C MET A 38 7.05 2.99 25.97
N GLY A 39 5.81 3.49 26.08
CA GLY A 39 5.53 4.88 26.46
C GLY A 39 5.95 5.93 25.41
N VAL A 40 6.20 5.52 24.16
CA VAL A 40 6.70 6.40 23.09
C VAL A 40 5.65 6.65 22.00
N PRO A 41 5.69 7.81 21.32
CA PRO A 41 4.81 8.07 20.19
C PRO A 41 5.10 7.11 19.02
N LEU A 42 4.04 6.54 18.42
CA LEU A 42 4.13 5.78 17.18
C LEU A 42 4.05 6.73 15.98
N VAL A 43 5.11 6.77 15.17
CA VAL A 43 5.12 7.45 13.87
C VAL A 43 4.85 6.42 12.79
N GLY A 44 3.79 6.65 12.02
CA GLY A 44 3.41 5.77 10.91
C GLY A 44 4.51 5.73 9.84
N CYS A 45 4.85 4.53 9.37
CA CYS A 45 5.84 4.37 8.30
C CYS A 45 5.47 5.19 7.06
N ALA A 46 6.48 5.68 6.34
CA ALA A 46 6.29 6.52 5.15
C ALA A 46 5.42 5.82 4.10
N ASN A 47 5.61 4.52 3.91
CA ASN A 47 4.80 3.69 3.02
C ASN A 47 3.31 3.65 3.43
N ASN A 48 3.00 3.57 4.73
CA ASN A 48 1.62 3.59 5.20
C ASN A 48 0.97 4.98 5.00
N ARG A 49 1.73 6.06 5.20
CA ARG A 49 1.26 7.43 4.92
C ARG A 49 0.99 7.63 3.42
N LEU A 50 1.86 7.12 2.57
CA LEU A 50 1.66 7.10 1.12
C LEU A 50 0.42 6.30 0.74
N ASN A 51 0.24 5.09 1.30
CA ASN A 51 -0.94 4.26 1.06
C ASN A 51 -2.25 4.98 1.45
N LEU A 52 -2.27 5.69 2.58
CA LEU A 52 -3.42 6.50 2.99
C LEU A 52 -3.70 7.65 2.00
N ALA A 53 -2.66 8.33 1.51
CA ALA A 53 -2.80 9.40 0.53
C ALA A 53 -3.34 8.87 -0.81
N VAL A 54 -2.80 7.75 -1.30
CA VAL A 54 -3.24 7.10 -2.54
C VAL A 54 -4.69 6.63 -2.40
N ARG A 55 -5.09 6.03 -1.27
CA ARG A 55 -6.50 5.65 -1.03
C ARG A 55 -7.45 6.85 -1.10
N ARG A 56 -7.05 8.00 -0.53
CA ARG A 56 -7.85 9.23 -0.62
C ARG A 56 -7.93 9.74 -2.06
N PHE A 57 -6.83 9.66 -2.78
CA PHE A 57 -6.74 10.05 -4.19
C PHE A 57 -7.61 9.15 -5.09
N LEU A 58 -7.72 7.86 -4.77
CA LEU A 58 -8.49 6.88 -5.54
C LEU A 58 -10.00 6.92 -5.29
N LYS A 59 -10.45 7.54 -4.19
CA LYS A 59 -11.86 7.62 -3.80
C LYS A 59 -12.81 8.10 -4.92
N PRO A 60 -12.45 9.09 -5.77
CA PRO A 60 -13.29 9.51 -6.89
C PRO A 60 -13.45 8.45 -8.00
N TYR A 61 -12.49 7.52 -8.10
CA TYR A 61 -12.45 6.46 -9.13
C TYR A 61 -13.00 5.13 -8.61
N GLU A 62 -13.53 5.08 -7.39
CA GLU A 62 -13.90 3.83 -6.74
C GLU A 62 -15.00 3.07 -7.50
N LYS A 63 -15.96 3.77 -8.10
CA LYS A 63 -16.99 3.16 -8.95
C LYS A 63 -16.37 2.51 -10.19
N GLU A 64 -15.49 3.25 -10.87
CA GLU A 64 -14.73 2.76 -12.01
C GLU A 64 -13.65 1.75 -11.62
N LEU A 65 -13.40 1.46 -10.34
CA LEU A 65 -12.51 0.38 -9.91
C LEU A 65 -13.31 -0.86 -9.50
N GLU A 66 -14.45 -0.67 -8.82
CA GLU A 66 -15.36 -1.74 -8.41
C GLU A 66 -16.00 -2.45 -9.60
N GLN A 67 -16.39 -1.70 -10.64
CA GLN A 67 -16.97 -2.27 -11.85
C GLN A 67 -16.05 -3.31 -12.50
N TRP A 68 -14.73 -3.10 -12.42
CA TRP A 68 -13.72 -3.99 -13.00
C TRP A 68 -13.24 -5.06 -12.04
N ALA A 69 -13.23 -4.78 -10.74
CA ALA A 69 -13.02 -5.83 -9.76
C ALA A 69 -14.10 -6.93 -9.87
N ARG A 70 -15.28 -6.58 -10.42
CA ARG A 70 -16.38 -7.49 -10.71
C ARG A 70 -16.35 -8.11 -12.11
N SER A 71 -15.54 -7.60 -13.05
CA SER A 71 -15.49 -8.19 -14.40
C SER A 71 -14.99 -9.63 -14.29
N LYS A 72 -15.79 -10.57 -14.80
CA LYS A 72 -15.52 -12.00 -14.67
C LYS A 72 -14.17 -12.36 -15.27
N PRO A 73 -13.50 -13.41 -14.75
CA PRO A 73 -12.26 -13.91 -15.33
C PRO A 73 -12.54 -14.43 -16.74
N ILE A 74 -12.20 -13.62 -17.72
CA ILE A 74 -12.13 -14.04 -19.12
C ILE A 74 -11.15 -15.21 -19.16
N THR A 75 -11.50 -16.26 -19.87
CA THR A 75 -10.72 -17.49 -20.14
C THR A 75 -9.45 -17.17 -20.94
N THR A 76 -8.61 -16.29 -20.40
CA THR A 76 -7.29 -15.92 -20.88
C THR A 76 -6.25 -16.55 -19.96
N ARG A 77 -5.03 -16.77 -20.45
CA ARG A 77 -3.93 -17.32 -19.63
C ARG A 77 -3.54 -16.43 -18.44
N LEU A 78 -4.08 -15.21 -18.38
CA LEU A 78 -3.76 -14.17 -17.42
C LEU A 78 -4.96 -13.96 -16.48
N ARG A 79 -4.78 -14.18 -15.18
CA ARG A 79 -5.85 -13.95 -14.20
C ARG A 79 -5.98 -12.45 -13.90
N PRO A 80 -7.21 -11.91 -13.74
CA PRO A 80 -7.42 -10.62 -13.11
C PRO A 80 -6.76 -10.61 -11.73
N LYS A 81 -6.14 -9.48 -11.36
CA LYS A 81 -5.73 -9.29 -9.97
C LYS A 81 -6.98 -8.95 -9.14
N LEU A 82 -6.95 -9.19 -7.85
CA LEU A 82 -8.01 -8.71 -6.95
C LEU A 82 -7.44 -7.53 -6.16
N ARG A 83 -8.25 -6.50 -5.96
CA ARG A 83 -7.89 -5.38 -5.09
C ARG A 83 -7.75 -5.93 -3.66
N GLN A 84 -6.53 -5.97 -3.17
CA GLN A 84 -6.22 -6.22 -1.78
C GLN A 84 -6.02 -4.89 -1.08
N ASP A 85 -6.97 -4.51 -0.21
CA ASP A 85 -6.93 -3.22 0.46
C ASP A 85 -5.63 -3.03 1.26
N THR A 86 -5.08 -4.09 1.84
CA THR A 86 -3.83 -4.04 2.62
C THR A 86 -2.57 -3.84 1.78
N GLN A 87 -2.62 -4.08 0.46
CA GLN A 87 -1.45 -4.08 -0.41
C GLN A 87 -1.65 -3.13 -1.59
N TRP A 88 -1.09 -1.92 -1.48
CA TRP A 88 -1.17 -0.83 -2.47
C TRP A 88 -0.81 -1.28 -3.91
N GLY A 89 0.11 -2.24 -4.05
CA GLY A 89 0.52 -2.79 -5.35
C GLY A 89 -0.64 -3.48 -6.10
N SER A 90 -1.61 -4.06 -5.39
CA SER A 90 -2.78 -4.67 -6.04
C SER A 90 -3.70 -3.64 -6.71
N THR A 91 -3.79 -2.43 -6.14
CA THR A 91 -4.69 -1.37 -6.62
C THR A 91 -4.12 -0.67 -7.85
N TYR A 92 -2.80 -0.54 -7.93
CA TYR A 92 -2.09 -0.03 -9.11
C TYR A 92 -1.97 -1.09 -10.22
N THR A 93 -1.64 -2.33 -9.87
CA THR A 93 -1.44 -3.37 -10.89
C THR A 93 -2.73 -3.86 -11.50
N MET A 94 -3.88 -3.58 -10.89
CA MET A 94 -5.19 -3.98 -11.39
C MET A 94 -5.59 -3.29 -12.70
N PRO A 95 -5.64 -1.94 -12.78
CA PRO A 95 -5.94 -1.25 -14.03
C PRO A 95 -4.89 -1.52 -15.11
N ALA A 96 -3.61 -1.62 -14.76
CA ALA A 96 -2.55 -1.95 -15.71
C ALA A 96 -2.78 -3.35 -16.32
N ARG A 97 -3.09 -4.34 -15.48
CA ARG A 97 -3.41 -5.70 -15.90
C ARG A 97 -4.67 -5.75 -16.77
N TYR A 98 -5.66 -4.91 -16.48
CA TYR A 98 -6.85 -4.79 -17.31
C TYR A 98 -6.51 -4.33 -18.73
N PHE A 99 -5.69 -3.28 -18.90
CA PHE A 99 -5.33 -2.83 -20.24
C PHE A 99 -4.49 -3.85 -21.02
N GLU A 100 -3.61 -4.60 -20.33
CA GLU A 100 -2.94 -5.77 -20.94
C GLU A 100 -3.95 -6.82 -21.41
N LEU A 101 -4.93 -7.16 -20.56
CA LEU A 101 -5.96 -8.15 -20.89
C LEU A 101 -6.84 -7.71 -22.06
N ARG A 102 -7.18 -6.42 -22.12
CA ARG A 102 -8.05 -5.83 -23.15
C ARG A 102 -7.55 -6.05 -24.56
N GLU A 103 -6.23 -6.12 -24.77
CA GLU A 103 -5.64 -6.40 -26.09
C GLU A 103 -5.94 -7.84 -26.57
N TYR A 104 -6.30 -8.74 -25.66
CA TYR A 104 -6.62 -10.15 -25.95
C TYR A 104 -8.11 -10.46 -25.94
N ILE A 105 -8.97 -9.48 -25.63
CA ILE A 105 -10.43 -9.63 -25.67
C ILE A 105 -10.89 -9.37 -27.11
N SER A 106 -11.56 -10.34 -27.73
CA SER A 106 -12.20 -10.15 -29.02
C SER A 106 -13.26 -9.06 -28.90
N THR A 107 -13.17 -8.01 -29.71
CA THR A 107 -14.16 -6.93 -29.79
C THR A 107 -15.48 -7.36 -30.44
N ASP A 108 -15.48 -8.54 -31.08
CA ASP A 108 -16.61 -9.07 -31.85
C ASP A 108 -17.53 -9.95 -30.98
N ASP A 109 -17.16 -10.17 -29.73
CA ASP A 109 -17.91 -10.98 -28.78
C ASP A 109 -18.81 -10.06 -27.94
N GLU A 110 -20.08 -9.99 -28.34
CA GLU A 110 -21.08 -9.03 -27.83
C GLU A 110 -21.35 -9.23 -26.32
N GLU A 111 -21.26 -10.47 -25.82
CA GLU A 111 -21.37 -10.80 -24.38
C GLU A 111 -20.17 -10.25 -23.58
N LEU A 112 -18.96 -10.31 -24.15
CA LEU A 112 -17.75 -9.74 -23.55
C LEU A 112 -17.71 -8.21 -23.68
N ALA A 113 -18.29 -7.65 -24.75
CA ALA A 113 -18.38 -6.21 -24.98
C ALA A 113 -19.32 -5.52 -23.97
N GLU A 114 -20.42 -6.16 -23.56
CA GLU A 114 -21.29 -5.67 -22.49
C GLU A 114 -20.60 -5.67 -21.10
N GLU A 115 -19.69 -6.62 -20.88
CA GLU A 115 -18.91 -6.71 -19.63
C GLU A 115 -17.72 -5.72 -19.61
N MET A 116 -17.34 -5.15 -20.75
CA MET A 116 -16.33 -4.09 -20.81
C MET A 116 -16.89 -2.76 -20.30
N SER A 117 -16.19 -2.12 -19.36
CA SER A 117 -16.66 -0.81 -18.89
C SER A 117 -16.59 0.24 -20.00
N SER A 118 -17.44 1.25 -19.86
CA SER A 118 -17.66 2.28 -20.88
C SER A 118 -16.35 2.95 -21.37
N PRO A 119 -16.33 3.46 -22.63
CA PRO A 119 -15.20 4.24 -23.14
C PRO A 119 -14.79 5.40 -22.22
N ALA A 120 -15.75 6.03 -21.56
CA ALA A 120 -15.52 7.09 -20.58
C ALA A 120 -14.79 6.56 -19.32
N ALA A 121 -15.18 5.40 -18.79
CA ALA A 121 -14.50 4.77 -17.66
C ALA A 121 -13.06 4.37 -18.03
N ASN A 122 -12.86 3.83 -19.23
CA ASN A 122 -11.53 3.50 -19.75
C ASN A 122 -10.62 4.72 -19.86
N SER A 123 -11.14 5.84 -20.37
CA SER A 123 -10.38 7.08 -20.46
C SER A 123 -9.93 7.57 -19.08
N LYS A 124 -10.85 7.59 -18.10
CA LYS A 124 -10.52 7.96 -16.71
C LYS A 124 -9.45 7.07 -16.08
N LEU A 125 -9.50 5.76 -16.33
CA LEU A 125 -8.52 4.81 -15.80
C LEU A 125 -7.15 4.92 -16.46
N LYS A 126 -7.09 5.25 -17.76
CA LYS A 126 -5.81 5.58 -18.41
C LYS A 126 -5.18 6.81 -17.77
N THR A 127 -5.96 7.86 -17.54
CA THR A 127 -5.49 9.05 -16.82
C THR A 127 -5.00 8.69 -15.42
N LEU A 128 -5.74 7.85 -14.70
CA LEU A 128 -5.36 7.38 -13.37
C LEU A 128 -4.02 6.63 -13.36
N LEU A 129 -3.78 5.76 -14.34
CA LEU A 129 -2.51 5.04 -14.47
C LEU A 129 -1.33 5.97 -14.69
N VAL A 130 -1.49 6.99 -15.53
CA VAL A 130 -0.46 8.01 -15.77
C VAL A 130 -0.18 8.80 -14.48
N GLN A 131 -1.24 9.20 -13.75
CA GLN A 131 -1.10 9.94 -12.49
C GLN A 131 -0.41 9.13 -11.38
N LEU A 132 -0.48 7.80 -11.44
CA LEU A 132 0.12 6.90 -10.45
C LEU A 132 1.45 6.26 -10.92
N ALA A 133 1.97 6.63 -12.09
CA ALA A 133 3.15 5.99 -12.69
C ALA A 133 4.38 6.02 -11.78
N ASP A 134 4.57 7.13 -11.05
CA ASP A 134 5.73 7.32 -10.16
C ASP A 134 5.50 6.75 -8.76
N ALA A 135 4.26 6.44 -8.38
CA ALA A 135 3.93 5.99 -7.03
C ALA A 135 4.72 4.73 -6.61
N PRO A 136 4.96 3.71 -7.48
CA PRO A 136 5.81 2.59 -7.15
C PRO A 136 7.27 2.96 -6.89
N TYR A 137 7.82 3.87 -7.68
CA TYR A 137 9.19 4.34 -7.52
C TYR A 137 9.34 5.13 -6.21
N VAL A 138 8.39 6.03 -5.92
CA VAL A 138 8.34 6.78 -4.67
C VAL A 138 8.22 5.83 -3.47
N ALA A 139 7.36 4.83 -3.53
CA ALA A 139 7.22 3.83 -2.46
C ALA A 139 8.53 3.07 -2.22
N MET A 140 9.23 2.68 -3.29
CA MET A 140 10.54 2.01 -3.20
C MET A 140 11.59 2.94 -2.59
N LYS A 141 11.67 4.20 -3.03
CA LYS A 141 12.62 5.19 -2.48
C LYS A 141 12.38 5.46 -1.01
N LEU A 142 11.12 5.59 -0.60
CA LEU A 142 10.74 5.74 0.81
C LEU A 142 11.10 4.53 1.69
N GLN A 143 11.40 3.37 1.12
CA GLN A 143 11.88 2.18 1.84
C GLN A 143 13.40 2.08 1.87
N CYS A 144 14.11 2.82 1.02
CA CYS A 144 15.58 2.84 0.96
C CYS A 144 16.18 3.99 1.79
N GLU A 145 15.37 4.93 2.27
CA GLU A 145 15.81 6.11 3.03
C GLU A 145 15.83 5.89 4.56
N ASP A 146 15.71 4.65 5.03
CA ASP A 146 15.82 4.25 6.45
C ASP A 146 17.23 3.72 6.81
#